data_AF-A0A928J9C3-F1
#
_entry.id   AF-A0A928J9C3-F1
#
_cell.length_a   1.000
_cell.length_b   1.000
_cell.length_c   1.000
_cell.angle_alpha   90.00
_cell.angle_beta   90.00
_cell.angle_gamma   90.00
#
_symmetry.space_group_name_H-M   'P 1'
#
loop_
_entity.id
_entity.type
_entity.pdbx_description
1 polymer ?
#
loop_
_entity_poly.entity_id
_entity_poly.type
_entity_poly.pdbx_seq_one_letter_code
_entity_poly.pdbx_strand_id
1 'polypeptide(L)'
;MKLANIHCHMLYGVDDGAKDEKVMRRMIDASYADGVRLICFTPHHNPEYFRASLESVIRRYSEAVSYISEKYPDLIVCLGQEIYSHHDSLEELLSGKCLTLGKSKNVLLEFGPYDDKKLIFSRTTQLLTSGFIPLVAHAERYSSLRKSKKDIQELRDLGACIQVNAASIIGRYGFMTKRFVMSLIKDGLVDVVADDCHNLTNKAPCLREAHDIVLKKFGIDVASKLFFNNPVRMLKGGKWQKQ
;
A
#
# COMPACT_ATOMS: atom_id res chain seq x y z
N MET A 1 9.62 -17.67 6.67
CA MET A 1 8.75 -16.85 5.79
C MET A 1 9.06 -15.38 6.05
N LYS A 2 9.18 -14.55 5.02
CA LYS A 2 9.38 -13.10 5.15
C LYS A 2 8.27 -12.40 4.36
N LEU A 3 7.57 -11.47 5.00
CA LEU A 3 6.54 -10.65 4.35
C LEU A 3 7.01 -9.19 4.27
N ALA A 4 6.48 -8.46 3.29
CA ALA A 4 6.73 -7.04 3.10
C ALA A 4 5.39 -6.30 3.08
N ASN A 5 5.22 -5.34 4.00
CA ASN A 5 4.04 -4.50 4.06
C ASN A 5 4.39 -3.11 3.53
N ILE A 6 3.76 -2.67 2.44
CA ILE A 6 4.05 -1.37 1.82
C ILE A 6 2.87 -0.41 1.81
N HIS A 7 1.86 -0.69 2.63
CA HIS A 7 0.72 0.19 2.87
C HIS A 7 0.27 0.03 4.33
N CYS A 8 0.53 1.06 5.16
CA CYS A 8 0.12 1.10 6.56
C CYS A 8 0.14 2.51 7.17
N HIS A 9 -0.74 2.72 8.15
CA HIS A 9 -0.95 3.97 8.90
C HIS A 9 -0.54 3.77 10.36
N MET A 10 0.73 3.41 10.56
CA MET A 10 1.26 3.12 11.90
C MET A 10 1.94 4.32 12.56
N LEU A 11 2.36 5.33 11.80
CA LEU A 11 2.99 6.52 12.37
C LEU A 11 1.94 7.32 13.12
N TYR A 12 2.22 7.68 14.38
CA TYR A 12 1.19 8.25 15.21
C TYR A 12 0.97 9.74 14.96
N GLY A 13 -0.27 10.21 15.12
CA GLY A 13 -0.64 11.62 15.14
C GLY A 13 -0.29 12.40 13.86
N VAL A 14 -0.28 11.71 12.71
CA VAL A 14 -0.09 12.32 11.37
C VAL A 14 -1.31 12.11 10.47
N ASP A 15 -2.10 11.08 10.71
CA ASP A 15 -3.34 10.76 10.01
C ASP A 15 -4.33 10.01 10.94
N ASP A 16 -5.28 9.28 10.38
CA ASP A 16 -6.28 8.47 11.10
C ASP A 16 -5.77 7.09 11.56
N GLY A 17 -4.45 6.87 11.49
CA GLY A 17 -3.76 5.70 11.98
C GLY A 17 -3.56 5.67 13.51
N ALA A 18 -2.34 5.38 13.94
CA ALA A 18 -2.02 5.29 15.36
C ALA A 18 -2.30 6.62 16.09
N LYS A 19 -3.11 6.56 17.16
CA LYS A 19 -3.44 7.76 17.96
C LYS A 19 -2.28 8.30 18.80
N ASP A 20 -1.38 7.43 19.22
CA ASP A 20 -0.25 7.74 20.09
C ASP A 20 0.92 6.78 19.87
N GLU A 21 2.08 7.11 20.43
CA GLU A 21 3.31 6.35 20.29
C GLU A 21 3.17 4.90 20.79
N LYS A 22 2.42 4.68 21.88
CA LYS A 22 2.19 3.35 22.44
C LYS A 22 1.40 2.48 21.46
N VAL A 23 0.42 3.04 20.77
CA VAL A 23 -0.33 2.35 19.71
C VAL A 23 0.56 2.07 18.50
N MET A 24 1.37 3.04 18.05
CA MET A 24 2.35 2.82 16.96
C MET A 24 3.25 1.63 17.26
N ARG A 25 3.91 1.62 18.44
CA ARG A 25 4.81 0.53 18.86
C ARG A 25 4.11 -0.83 18.85
N ARG A 26 2.89 -0.89 19.38
CA ARG A 26 2.08 -2.13 19.39
C ARG A 26 1.66 -2.59 17.99
N MET A 27 1.38 -1.67 17.07
CA MET A 27 1.05 -2.02 15.68
C MET A 27 2.29 -2.56 14.94
N ILE A 28 3.45 -1.94 15.15
CA ILE A 28 4.74 -2.45 14.64
C ILE A 28 5.01 -3.85 15.19
N ASP A 29 4.84 -4.06 16.50
CA ASP A 29 5.01 -5.37 17.14
C ASP A 29 4.08 -6.43 16.52
N ALA A 30 2.81 -6.09 16.30
CA ALA A 30 1.83 -6.98 15.68
C ALA A 30 2.20 -7.30 14.22
N SER A 31 2.63 -6.31 13.45
CA SER A 31 3.09 -6.51 12.07
C SER A 31 4.33 -7.43 12.02
N TYR A 32 5.30 -7.21 12.91
CA TYR A 32 6.48 -8.07 13.02
C TYR A 32 6.11 -9.50 13.42
N ALA A 33 5.18 -9.66 14.36
CA ALA A 33 4.67 -10.95 14.80
C ALA A 33 3.96 -11.72 13.66
N ASP A 34 3.38 -11.01 12.69
CA ASP A 34 2.85 -11.56 11.43
C ASP A 34 3.93 -12.02 10.44
N GLY A 35 5.21 -11.89 10.77
CA GLY A 35 6.30 -12.30 9.89
C GLY A 35 6.70 -11.22 8.89
N VAL A 36 6.22 -9.99 9.07
CA VAL A 36 6.69 -8.83 8.31
C VAL A 36 8.14 -8.55 8.68
N ARG A 37 8.97 -8.39 7.65
CA ARG A 37 10.41 -8.06 7.75
C ARG A 37 10.80 -6.86 6.89
N LEU A 38 9.85 -6.31 6.16
CA LEU A 38 9.99 -5.03 5.48
C LEU A 38 8.71 -4.23 5.68
N ILE A 39 8.83 -2.96 6.09
CA ILE A 39 7.72 -2.03 6.21
C ILE A 39 8.03 -0.75 5.43
N CYS A 40 7.15 -0.36 4.51
CA CYS A 40 7.08 1.02 4.05
C CYS A 40 5.92 1.69 4.80
N PHE A 41 6.23 2.66 5.67
CA PHE A 41 5.21 3.49 6.28
C PHE A 41 4.63 4.42 5.21
N THR A 42 3.31 4.55 5.16
CA THR A 42 2.60 5.31 4.13
C THR A 42 1.48 6.14 4.75
N PRO A 43 1.78 7.04 5.71
CA PRO A 43 0.74 7.91 6.22
C PRO A 43 0.12 8.73 5.08
N HIS A 44 -1.12 9.15 5.26
CA HIS A 44 -1.80 9.91 4.23
C HIS A 44 -1.09 11.23 3.88
N HIS A 45 -1.14 11.57 2.59
CA HIS A 45 -0.97 12.93 2.08
C HIS A 45 -2.30 13.35 1.45
N ASN A 46 -3.13 14.04 2.22
CA ASN A 46 -4.42 14.57 1.79
C ASN A 46 -4.62 15.95 2.41
N PRO A 47 -4.31 17.04 1.69
CA PRO A 47 -4.33 18.41 2.23
C PRO A 47 -5.68 18.84 2.82
N GLU A 48 -6.80 18.24 2.38
CA GLU A 48 -8.14 18.57 2.89
C GLU A 48 -8.39 17.99 4.28
N TYR A 49 -7.99 16.73 4.52
CA TYR A 49 -8.35 15.98 5.73
C TYR A 49 -7.19 15.80 6.72
N PHE A 50 -5.95 15.70 6.22
CA PHE A 50 -4.77 15.43 7.04
C PHE A 50 -3.73 16.53 6.82
N ARG A 51 -3.48 17.31 7.88
CA ARG A 51 -2.65 18.52 7.83
C ARG A 51 -1.26 18.35 8.43
N ALA A 52 -0.81 17.11 8.64
CA ALA A 52 0.53 16.86 9.14
C ALA A 52 1.55 17.34 8.11
N SER A 53 2.50 18.17 8.54
CA SER A 53 3.62 18.55 7.68
C SER A 53 4.53 17.35 7.41
N LEU A 54 5.22 17.38 6.27
CA LEU A 54 6.24 16.38 5.95
C LEU A 54 7.31 16.27 7.05
N GLU A 55 7.67 17.39 7.69
CA GLU A 55 8.56 17.40 8.85
C GLU A 55 8.01 16.58 10.02
N SER A 56 6.71 16.73 10.33
CA SER A 56 6.07 15.93 11.39
C SER A 56 6.08 14.44 11.03
N VAL A 57 5.82 14.10 9.77
CA VAL A 57 5.89 12.71 9.27
C VAL A 57 7.31 12.14 9.42
N ILE A 58 8.34 12.89 9.02
CA ILE A 58 9.75 12.48 9.14
C ILE A 58 10.16 12.29 10.60
N ARG A 59 9.71 13.18 11.50
CA ARG A 59 9.96 13.05 12.93
C ARG A 59 9.36 11.76 13.49
N ARG A 60 8.07 11.49 13.20
CA ARG A 60 7.38 10.28 13.66
C ARG A 60 8.00 9.01 13.08
N TYR A 61 8.44 9.06 11.83
CA TYR A 61 9.21 7.99 11.22
C TYR A 61 10.54 7.74 11.94
N SER A 62 11.26 8.79 12.34
CA SER A 62 12.53 8.66 13.07
C SER A 62 12.35 8.01 14.45
N GLU A 63 11.27 8.34 15.16
CA GLU A 63 10.90 7.70 16.42
C GLU A 63 10.57 6.21 16.22
N ALA A 64 9.82 5.87 15.16
CA ALA A 64 9.56 4.48 14.79
C ALA A 64 10.84 3.70 14.45
N VAL A 65 11.77 4.32 13.70
CA VAL A 65 13.08 3.74 13.38
C VAL A 65 13.88 3.46 14.65
N SER A 66 13.92 4.40 15.61
CA SER A 66 14.62 4.21 16.88
C SER A 66 14.06 3.04 17.69
N TYR A 67 12.74 2.91 17.75
CA TYR A 67 12.11 1.78 18.42
C TYR A 67 12.42 0.44 17.72
N ILE A 68 12.39 0.43 16.39
CA ILE A 68 12.61 -0.77 15.58
C ILE A 68 14.08 -1.22 15.65
N SER A 69 15.03 -0.30 15.58
CA SER A 69 16.47 -0.65 15.60
C SER A 69 16.89 -1.29 16.93
N GLU A 70 16.26 -0.90 18.04
CA GLU A 70 16.51 -1.48 19.36
C GLU A 70 15.94 -2.90 19.48
N LYS A 71 14.74 -3.13 18.93
CA LYS A 71 13.95 -4.35 19.21
C LYS A 71 13.98 -5.40 18.10
N TYR A 72 14.12 -4.98 16.84
CA TYR A 72 13.94 -5.79 15.63
C TYR A 72 15.05 -5.54 14.61
N PRO A 73 16.27 -6.03 14.84
CA PRO A 73 17.43 -5.76 13.97
C PRO A 73 17.29 -6.30 12.54
N ASP A 74 16.37 -7.25 12.30
CA ASP A 74 16.08 -7.82 10.98
C ASP A 74 14.86 -7.18 10.28
N LEU A 75 14.22 -6.17 10.90
CA LEU A 75 13.11 -5.42 10.30
C LEU A 75 13.65 -4.22 9.52
N ILE A 76 13.49 -4.27 8.21
CA ILE A 76 13.86 -3.18 7.31
C ILE A 76 12.69 -2.21 7.21
N VAL A 77 12.97 -0.91 7.30
CA VAL A 77 11.94 0.13 7.15
C VAL A 77 12.32 1.20 6.14
N CYS A 78 11.30 1.73 5.47
CA CYS A 78 11.39 2.92 4.65
C CYS A 78 10.13 3.77 4.80
N LEU A 79 10.18 4.98 4.23
CA LEU A 79 9.08 5.94 4.26
C LEU A 79 8.57 6.19 2.84
N GLY A 80 7.26 6.35 2.72
CA GLY A 80 6.54 6.92 1.60
C GLY A 80 5.26 7.57 2.12
N GLN A 81 4.31 7.88 1.25
CA GLN A 81 2.97 8.34 1.64
C GLN A 81 1.91 7.72 0.75
N GLU A 82 0.70 7.52 1.28
CA GLU A 82 -0.49 7.30 0.46
C GLU A 82 -0.99 8.66 -0.01
N ILE A 83 -0.84 8.93 -1.30
CA ILE A 83 -1.19 10.24 -1.89
C ILE A 83 -2.63 10.18 -2.36
N TYR A 84 -3.49 10.99 -1.75
CA TYR A 84 -4.84 11.18 -2.26
C TYR A 84 -4.80 11.96 -3.57
N SER A 85 -5.41 11.44 -4.63
CA SER A 85 -5.45 12.07 -5.94
C SER A 85 -6.30 13.34 -5.91
N HIS A 86 -5.65 14.49 -6.10
CA HIS A 86 -6.31 15.80 -6.24
C HIS A 86 -5.64 16.66 -7.32
N HIS A 87 -6.09 17.90 -7.51
CA HIS A 87 -5.62 18.76 -8.61
C HIS A 87 -4.10 18.97 -8.60
N ASP A 88 -3.53 19.28 -7.43
CA ASP A 88 -2.13 19.66 -7.29
C ASP A 88 -1.22 18.48 -6.90
N SER A 89 -1.78 17.28 -6.70
CA SER A 89 -1.06 16.09 -6.20
C SER A 89 0.23 15.76 -6.99
N LEU A 90 0.24 15.93 -8.31
CA LEU A 90 1.44 15.75 -9.14
C LEU A 90 2.48 16.85 -8.91
N GLU A 91 2.07 18.11 -8.80
CA GLU A 91 3.00 19.22 -8.54
C GLU A 91 3.61 19.10 -7.14
N GLU A 92 2.80 18.72 -6.15
CA GLU A 92 3.27 18.43 -4.79
C GLU A 92 4.29 17.30 -4.77
N LEU A 93 4.08 16.26 -5.58
CA LEU A 93 5.04 15.17 -5.72
C LEU A 93 6.35 15.62 -6.40
N LEU A 94 6.25 16.38 -7.50
CA LEU A 94 7.42 16.88 -8.23
C LEU A 94 8.26 17.88 -7.43
N SER A 95 7.60 18.69 -6.60
CA SER A 95 8.26 19.65 -5.69
C SER A 95 8.79 19.02 -4.40
N GLY A 96 8.51 17.73 -4.17
CA GLY A 96 8.95 17.01 -2.98
C GLY A 96 8.15 17.35 -1.71
N LYS A 97 6.95 17.94 -1.84
CA LYS A 97 6.03 18.17 -0.72
C LYS A 97 5.44 16.86 -0.17
N CYS A 98 5.38 15.81 -1.00
CA CYS A 98 4.99 14.47 -0.60
C CYS A 98 5.96 13.41 -1.16
N LEU A 99 5.89 12.20 -0.62
CA LEU A 99 6.90 11.16 -0.85
C LEU A 99 6.43 10.01 -1.73
N THR A 100 7.29 9.58 -2.65
CA THR A 100 7.20 8.25 -3.29
C THR A 100 7.54 7.14 -2.29
N LEU A 101 7.19 5.90 -2.63
CA LEU A 101 7.49 4.73 -1.80
C LEU A 101 9.00 4.45 -1.77
N GLY A 102 9.63 4.61 -0.60
CA GLY A 102 11.03 4.23 -0.37
C GLY A 102 12.03 4.96 -1.27
N LYS A 103 11.74 6.21 -1.66
CA LYS A 103 12.51 6.99 -2.65
C LYS A 103 12.60 6.35 -4.05
N SER A 104 11.71 5.40 -4.35
CA SER A 104 11.59 4.81 -5.69
C SER A 104 10.76 5.69 -6.62
N LYS A 105 10.49 5.21 -7.84
CA LYS A 105 9.52 5.83 -8.76
C LYS A 105 8.06 5.46 -8.45
N ASN A 106 7.82 4.53 -7.51
CA ASN A 106 6.48 4.04 -7.23
C ASN A 106 5.72 5.01 -6.31
N VAL A 107 4.48 5.30 -6.66
CA VAL A 107 3.60 6.22 -5.94
C VAL A 107 2.36 5.45 -5.49
N LEU A 108 2.13 5.34 -4.19
CA LEU A 108 0.87 4.81 -3.68
C LEU A 108 -0.22 5.87 -3.87
N LEU A 109 -1.15 5.61 -4.77
CA LEU A 109 -2.16 6.57 -5.22
C LEU A 109 -3.56 6.13 -4.78
N GLU A 110 -4.21 6.95 -3.97
CA GLU A 110 -5.58 6.76 -3.48
C GLU A 110 -6.58 7.64 -4.25
N PHE A 111 -7.81 7.16 -4.38
CA PHE A 111 -8.95 7.87 -4.95
C PHE A 111 -10.16 7.86 -4.01
N GLY A 112 -11.16 8.68 -4.31
CA GLY A 112 -12.47 8.58 -3.68
C GLY A 112 -13.17 7.25 -4.06
N PRO A 113 -13.95 6.62 -3.17
CA PRO A 113 -14.64 5.35 -3.44
C PRO A 113 -15.65 5.42 -4.60
N TYR A 114 -16.12 6.64 -4.90
CA TYR A 114 -17.10 6.94 -5.95
C TYR A 114 -16.51 7.71 -7.14
N ASP A 115 -15.19 7.91 -7.16
CA ASP A 115 -14.53 8.56 -8.29
C ASP A 115 -14.77 7.76 -9.57
N ASP A 116 -15.05 8.49 -10.64
CA ASP A 116 -15.35 7.88 -11.92
C ASP A 116 -14.09 7.30 -12.59
N LYS A 117 -14.32 6.38 -13.52
CA LYS A 117 -13.24 5.71 -14.26
C LYS A 117 -12.33 6.72 -14.99
N LYS A 118 -12.89 7.79 -15.57
CA LYS A 118 -12.12 8.76 -16.36
C LYS A 118 -11.14 9.51 -15.48
N LEU A 119 -11.56 9.90 -14.26
CA LEU A 119 -10.68 10.55 -13.29
C LEU A 119 -9.52 9.64 -12.88
N ILE A 120 -9.83 8.41 -12.46
CA ILE A 120 -8.82 7.42 -12.06
C ILE A 120 -7.77 7.21 -13.18
N PHE A 121 -8.24 6.99 -14.41
CA PHE A 121 -7.36 6.75 -15.56
C PHE A 121 -6.54 7.99 -15.93
N SER A 122 -7.16 9.17 -15.92
CA SER A 122 -6.48 10.43 -16.24
C SER A 122 -5.34 10.71 -15.26
N ARG A 123 -5.59 10.59 -13.96
CA ARG A 123 -4.60 10.83 -12.89
C ARG A 123 -3.48 9.79 -12.90
N THR A 124 -3.83 8.54 -13.15
CA THR A 124 -2.86 7.46 -13.34
C THR A 124 -1.96 7.75 -14.55
N THR A 125 -2.54 8.17 -15.67
CA THR A 125 -1.78 8.51 -16.89
C THR A 125 -0.87 9.71 -16.67
N GLN A 126 -1.33 10.74 -15.96
CA GLN A 126 -0.50 11.92 -15.62
C GLN A 126 0.78 11.50 -14.90
N LEU A 127 0.68 10.72 -13.82
CA LEU A 127 1.86 10.21 -13.10
C LEU A 127 2.79 9.38 -13.99
N LEU A 128 2.23 8.48 -14.82
CA LEU A 128 3.01 7.68 -15.78
C LEU A 128 3.80 8.55 -16.76
N THR A 129 3.15 9.55 -17.36
CA THR A 129 3.80 10.47 -18.31
C THR A 129 4.83 11.38 -17.64
N SER A 130 4.73 11.61 -16.32
CA SER A 130 5.73 12.32 -15.52
C SER A 130 6.87 11.44 -15.02
N GLY A 131 6.91 10.16 -15.39
CA GLY A 131 8.01 9.24 -15.07
C GLY A 131 7.88 8.50 -13.74
N PHE A 132 6.72 8.58 -13.08
CA PHE A 132 6.37 7.78 -11.90
C PHE A 132 5.63 6.49 -12.29
N ILE A 133 5.53 5.56 -11.35
CA ILE A 133 4.80 4.30 -11.50
C ILE A 133 3.68 4.29 -10.45
N PRO A 134 2.42 4.50 -10.84
CA PRO A 134 1.31 4.46 -9.91
C PRO A 134 1.09 3.04 -9.38
N LEU A 135 1.04 2.89 -8.06
CA LEU A 135 0.48 1.76 -7.35
C LEU A 135 -0.91 2.19 -6.87
N VAL A 136 -1.95 1.79 -7.59
CA VAL A 136 -3.34 2.12 -7.25
C VAL A 136 -3.68 1.41 -5.95
N ALA A 137 -3.89 2.19 -4.89
CA ALA A 137 -4.20 1.70 -3.56
C ALA A 137 -5.56 1.01 -3.55
N HIS A 138 -5.67 -0.12 -2.83
CA HIS A 138 -6.89 -0.87 -2.52
C HIS A 138 -7.97 -0.81 -3.61
N ALA A 139 -7.59 -1.19 -4.84
CA ALA A 139 -8.41 -1.00 -6.05
C ALA A 139 -9.81 -1.65 -5.95
N GLU A 140 -10.01 -2.62 -5.06
CA GLU A 140 -11.30 -3.21 -4.74
C GLU A 140 -12.28 -2.29 -4.00
N ARG A 141 -11.85 -1.10 -3.55
CA ARG A 141 -12.70 -0.09 -2.90
C ARG A 141 -13.39 0.82 -3.90
N TYR A 142 -12.89 0.96 -5.13
CA TYR A 142 -13.44 1.89 -6.12
C TYR A 142 -14.63 1.27 -6.86
N SER A 143 -15.81 1.86 -6.66
CA SER A 143 -17.06 1.39 -7.27
C SER A 143 -17.01 1.36 -8.80
N SER A 144 -16.25 2.27 -9.42
CA SER A 144 -16.02 2.33 -10.86
C SER A 144 -15.22 1.13 -11.38
N LEU A 145 -14.21 0.65 -10.64
CA LEU A 145 -13.37 -0.48 -11.05
C LEU A 145 -13.95 -1.86 -10.69
N ARG A 146 -14.81 -1.93 -9.66
CA ARG A 146 -15.49 -3.19 -9.28
C ARG A 146 -16.47 -3.71 -10.34
N LYS A 147 -16.92 -2.84 -11.24
CA LYS A 147 -17.89 -3.20 -12.29
C LYS A 147 -17.31 -4.16 -13.32
N SER A 148 -16.00 -4.05 -13.59
CA SER A 148 -15.36 -4.87 -14.61
C SER A 148 -13.87 -5.07 -14.31
N LYS A 149 -13.43 -6.34 -14.29
CA LYS A 149 -12.00 -6.68 -14.24
C LYS A 149 -11.23 -6.13 -15.44
N LYS A 150 -11.92 -5.84 -16.56
CA LYS A 150 -11.33 -5.22 -17.74
C LYS A 150 -10.74 -3.84 -17.41
N ASP A 151 -11.39 -3.08 -16.52
CA ASP A 151 -10.90 -1.75 -16.14
C ASP A 151 -9.59 -1.85 -15.33
N ILE A 152 -9.47 -2.88 -14.48
CA ILE A 152 -8.22 -3.20 -13.77
C ILE A 152 -7.12 -3.63 -14.77
N GLN A 153 -7.46 -4.48 -15.74
CA GLN A 153 -6.51 -4.88 -16.79
C GLN A 153 -6.04 -3.68 -17.61
N GLU A 154 -6.95 -2.79 -18.02
CA GLU A 154 -6.62 -1.58 -18.79
C GLU A 154 -5.68 -0.64 -18.00
N LEU A 155 -5.88 -0.47 -16.68
CA LEU A 155 -4.92 0.29 -15.84
C LEU A 155 -3.53 -0.35 -15.85
N ARG A 156 -3.45 -1.68 -15.80
CA ARG A 156 -2.17 -2.40 -15.85
C ARG A 156 -1.51 -2.32 -17.21
N ASP A 157 -2.30 -2.34 -18.29
CA ASP A 157 -1.81 -2.20 -19.67
C ASP A 157 -1.21 -0.81 -19.89
N LEU A 158 -1.72 0.23 -19.21
CA LEU A 158 -1.10 1.57 -19.18
C LEU A 158 0.26 1.59 -18.43
N GLY A 159 0.53 0.60 -17.58
CA GLY A 159 1.75 0.51 -16.78
C GLY A 159 1.55 0.77 -15.29
N ALA A 160 0.31 0.94 -14.82
CA ALA A 160 0.03 1.02 -13.38
C ALA A 160 0.13 -0.35 -12.71
N CYS A 161 0.43 -0.33 -11.41
CA CYS A 161 0.42 -1.51 -10.55
C CYS A 161 -0.81 -1.49 -9.65
N ILE A 162 -1.29 -2.66 -9.25
CA ILE A 162 -2.51 -2.80 -8.45
C ILE A 162 -2.20 -3.34 -7.06
N GLN A 163 -2.62 -2.62 -6.03
CA GLN A 163 -2.61 -3.07 -4.64
C GLN A 163 -4.03 -3.43 -4.19
N VAL A 164 -4.15 -4.51 -3.40
CA VAL A 164 -5.38 -4.91 -2.70
C VAL A 164 -5.11 -5.14 -1.21
N ASN A 165 -6.13 -4.95 -0.37
CA ASN A 165 -5.97 -5.07 1.08
C ASN A 165 -6.02 -6.53 1.54
N ALA A 166 -5.15 -6.87 2.48
CA ALA A 166 -5.15 -8.17 3.17
C ALA A 166 -6.50 -8.46 3.83
N ALA A 167 -7.11 -7.44 4.43
CA ALA A 167 -8.44 -7.50 5.04
C ALA A 167 -9.55 -7.92 4.04
N SER A 168 -9.42 -7.55 2.76
CA SER A 168 -10.33 -7.96 1.69
C SER A 168 -10.22 -9.46 1.38
N ILE A 169 -9.02 -10.03 1.45
CA ILE A 169 -8.75 -11.45 1.19
C ILE A 169 -9.31 -12.33 2.32
N ILE A 170 -9.12 -11.93 3.58
CA ILE A 170 -9.65 -12.68 4.72
C ILE A 170 -11.17 -12.53 4.82
N GLY A 171 -11.73 -11.42 4.31
CA GLY A 171 -13.17 -11.21 4.13
C GLY A 171 -13.81 -10.21 5.09
N ARG A 172 -13.02 -9.34 5.75
CA ARG A 172 -13.52 -8.32 6.68
C ARG A 172 -14.45 -7.30 6.00
N TYR A 173 -14.28 -7.07 4.70
CA TYR A 173 -15.12 -6.18 3.88
C TYR A 173 -16.24 -6.92 3.12
N GLY A 174 -16.63 -8.10 3.60
CA GLY A 174 -17.75 -8.87 3.09
C GLY A 174 -17.42 -9.83 1.94
N PHE A 175 -18.32 -10.79 1.74
CA PHE A 175 -18.15 -11.90 0.80
C PHE A 175 -17.91 -11.45 -0.65
N MET A 176 -18.64 -10.42 -1.10
CA MET A 176 -18.53 -9.94 -2.48
C MET A 176 -17.17 -9.30 -2.76
N THR A 177 -16.63 -8.53 -1.81
CA THR A 177 -15.30 -7.93 -1.92
C THR A 177 -14.22 -9.03 -1.94
N LYS A 178 -14.32 -10.01 -1.03
CA LYS A 178 -13.44 -11.19 -1.02
C LYS A 178 -13.47 -11.92 -2.35
N ARG A 179 -14.66 -12.24 -2.87
CA ARG A 179 -14.82 -12.94 -4.15
C ARG A 179 -14.17 -12.15 -5.30
N PHE A 180 -14.36 -10.83 -5.33
CA PHE A 180 -13.75 -9.96 -6.34
C PHE A 180 -12.23 -9.99 -6.27
N VAL A 181 -11.64 -9.73 -5.09
CA VAL A 181 -10.17 -9.75 -4.92
C VAL A 181 -9.58 -11.12 -5.26
N MET A 182 -10.20 -12.21 -4.81
CA MET A 182 -9.73 -13.56 -5.14
C MET A 182 -9.81 -13.85 -6.64
N SER A 183 -10.77 -13.25 -7.37
CA SER A 183 -10.82 -13.35 -8.83
C SER A 183 -9.72 -12.54 -9.53
N LEU A 184 -9.37 -11.35 -9.01
CA LEU A 184 -8.24 -10.57 -9.51
C LEU A 184 -6.91 -11.31 -9.33
N ILE A 185 -6.70 -11.92 -8.15
CA ILE A 185 -5.50 -12.71 -7.87
C ILE A 185 -5.42 -13.91 -8.81
N LYS A 186 -6.53 -14.63 -9.02
CA LYS A 186 -6.61 -15.77 -9.94
C LYS A 186 -6.21 -15.39 -11.36
N ASP A 187 -6.62 -14.21 -11.81
CA ASP A 187 -6.34 -13.71 -13.16
C ASP A 187 -4.99 -12.99 -13.27
N GLY A 188 -4.19 -12.97 -12.19
CA GLY A 188 -2.88 -12.33 -12.17
C GLY A 188 -2.93 -10.80 -12.24
N LEU A 189 -4.06 -10.19 -11.88
CA LEU A 189 -4.35 -8.75 -11.93
C LEU A 189 -3.92 -7.96 -10.70
N VAL A 190 -3.37 -8.62 -9.69
CA VAL A 190 -2.87 -7.98 -8.46
C VAL A 190 -1.34 -8.00 -8.50
N ASP A 191 -0.72 -6.88 -8.11
CA ASP A 191 0.73 -6.76 -8.02
C ASP A 191 1.20 -6.82 -6.57
N VAL A 192 0.41 -6.29 -5.62
CA VAL A 192 0.75 -6.25 -4.19
C VAL A 192 -0.46 -6.54 -3.32
N VAL A 193 -0.22 -7.29 -2.23
CA VAL A 193 -1.13 -7.32 -1.07
C VAL A 193 -0.45 -6.61 0.09
N ALA A 194 -1.16 -5.70 0.74
CA ALA A 194 -0.68 -4.94 1.89
C ALA A 194 -1.77 -4.81 2.96
N ASP A 195 -1.40 -4.44 4.18
CA ASP A 195 -2.34 -4.45 5.33
C ASP A 195 -3.36 -3.33 5.26
N ASP A 196 -2.92 -2.11 4.95
CA ASP A 196 -3.72 -0.89 5.13
C ASP A 196 -4.23 -0.77 6.58
N CYS A 197 -3.37 -1.13 7.54
CA CYS A 197 -3.71 -1.15 8.96
C CYS A 197 -3.63 0.24 9.58
N HIS A 198 -4.57 0.53 10.48
CA HIS A 198 -4.71 1.83 11.14
C HIS A 198 -4.82 1.74 12.67
N ASN A 199 -5.22 0.59 13.20
CA ASN A 199 -5.34 0.39 14.64
C ASN A 199 -5.09 -1.08 15.03
N LEU A 200 -5.42 -1.48 16.27
CA LEU A 200 -5.23 -2.85 16.77
C LEU A 200 -6.55 -3.63 16.93
N THR A 201 -7.62 -3.14 16.30
CA THR A 201 -8.97 -3.69 16.41
C THR A 201 -9.50 -4.05 15.02
N ASN A 202 -10.45 -3.29 14.48
CA ASN A 202 -11.09 -3.55 13.20
C ASN A 202 -10.15 -3.38 11.98
N LYS A 203 -9.13 -2.51 12.08
CA LYS A 203 -8.09 -2.30 11.05
C LYS A 203 -6.71 -2.75 11.55
N ALA A 204 -6.66 -3.91 12.22
CA ALA A 204 -5.42 -4.53 12.70
C ALA A 204 -4.61 -5.22 11.59
N PRO A 205 -3.26 -5.28 11.72
CA PRO A 205 -2.42 -6.12 10.85
C PRO A 205 -2.97 -7.54 10.73
N CYS A 206 -2.97 -8.05 9.51
CA CYS A 206 -3.51 -9.37 9.16
C CYS A 206 -2.83 -10.00 7.94
N LEU A 207 -1.63 -9.51 7.59
CA LEU A 207 -0.95 -9.87 6.36
C LEU A 207 -0.62 -11.37 6.31
N ARG A 208 -0.30 -11.99 7.45
CA ARG A 208 -0.04 -13.45 7.52
C ARG A 208 -1.27 -14.28 7.17
N GLU A 209 -2.42 -13.92 7.75
CA GLU A 209 -3.66 -14.65 7.50
C GLU A 209 -4.04 -14.58 6.01
N ALA A 210 -3.92 -13.39 5.40
CA ALA A 210 -4.13 -13.21 3.97
C ALA A 210 -3.12 -14.01 3.12
N HIS A 211 -1.85 -14.00 3.51
CA HIS A 211 -0.79 -14.78 2.86
C HIS A 211 -1.14 -16.27 2.86
N ASP A 212 -1.52 -16.84 4.00
CA ASP A 212 -1.78 -18.28 4.13
C ASP A 212 -2.98 -18.72 3.28
N ILE A 213 -4.01 -17.87 3.16
CA ILE A 213 -5.14 -18.09 2.24
C ILE A 213 -4.67 -18.12 0.79
N VAL A 214 -3.83 -17.16 0.38
CA VAL A 214 -3.31 -17.08 -1.00
C VAL A 214 -2.39 -18.26 -1.28
N LEU A 215 -1.49 -18.60 -0.36
CA LEU A 215 -0.57 -19.74 -0.45
C LEU A 215 -1.35 -21.04 -0.66
N LYS A 216 -2.36 -21.30 0.18
CA LYS A 216 -3.17 -22.52 0.09
C LYS A 216 -3.92 -22.63 -1.23
N LYS A 217 -4.37 -21.50 -1.80
CA LYS A 217 -5.26 -21.50 -2.98
C LYS A 217 -4.55 -21.33 -4.32
N PHE A 218 -3.45 -20.59 -4.35
CA PHE A 218 -2.75 -20.20 -5.57
C PHE A 218 -1.28 -20.63 -5.60
N GLY A 219 -0.78 -21.25 -4.52
CA GLY A 219 0.58 -21.77 -4.44
C GLY A 219 1.61 -20.75 -3.99
N ILE A 220 2.82 -21.26 -3.74
CA ILE A 220 3.93 -20.51 -3.14
C ILE A 220 4.45 -19.39 -4.04
N ASP A 221 4.44 -19.58 -5.36
CA ASP A 221 4.96 -18.58 -6.30
C ASP A 221 4.09 -17.31 -6.30
N VAL A 222 2.76 -17.48 -6.34
CA VAL A 222 1.81 -16.36 -6.27
C VAL A 222 1.92 -15.67 -4.91
N ALA A 223 1.93 -16.41 -3.81
CA ALA A 223 2.08 -15.84 -2.48
C ALA A 223 3.40 -15.06 -2.32
N SER A 224 4.53 -15.65 -2.73
CA SER A 224 5.85 -15.00 -2.65
C SER A 224 5.90 -13.75 -3.52
N LYS A 225 5.28 -13.77 -4.71
CA LYS A 225 5.19 -12.62 -5.61
C LYS A 225 4.45 -11.45 -4.96
N LEU A 226 3.23 -11.68 -4.47
CA LEU A 226 2.34 -10.62 -3.99
C LEU A 226 2.73 -10.04 -2.63
N PHE A 227 3.29 -10.87 -1.73
CA PHE A 227 3.53 -10.50 -0.34
C PHE A 227 5.00 -10.17 -0.03
N PHE A 228 5.93 -10.40 -0.97
CA PHE A 228 7.35 -10.11 -0.74
C PHE A 228 8.09 -9.62 -1.99
N ASN A 229 8.15 -10.41 -3.06
CA ASN A 229 9.03 -10.12 -4.20
C ASN A 229 8.65 -8.83 -4.94
N ASN A 230 7.36 -8.63 -5.25
CA ASN A 230 6.90 -7.41 -5.91
C ASN A 230 7.05 -6.18 -4.99
N PRO A 231 6.59 -6.19 -3.72
CA PRO A 231 6.83 -5.07 -2.81
C PRO A 231 8.31 -4.68 -2.70
N VAL A 232 9.20 -5.66 -2.51
CA VAL A 232 10.66 -5.42 -2.45
C VAL A 232 11.19 -4.81 -3.75
N ARG A 233 10.72 -5.31 -4.91
CA ARG A 233 11.12 -4.79 -6.22
C ARG A 233 10.66 -3.35 -6.43
N MET A 234 9.45 -3.01 -6.00
CA MET A 234 8.91 -1.66 -6.10
C MET A 234 9.77 -0.67 -5.31
N LEU A 235 10.12 -1.01 -4.07
CA LEU A 235 10.95 -0.14 -3.23
C LEU A 235 12.40 0.01 -3.72
N LYS A 236 12.92 -0.96 -4.49
CA LYS A 236 14.29 -0.93 -5.02
C LYS A 236 14.46 -0.16 -6.34
N GLY A 237 13.40 0.39 -6.94
CA GLY A 237 13.53 1.35 -8.06
C GLY A 237 13.93 0.80 -9.44
N GLY A 238 13.79 -0.51 -9.69
CA GLY A 238 13.51 -1.11 -11.02
C GLY A 238 14.55 -1.05 -12.17
N LYS A 239 15.15 -2.21 -12.48
CA LYS A 239 15.16 -2.87 -13.82
C LYS A 239 15.32 -4.38 -13.61
N TRP A 240 14.31 -5.18 -13.97
CA TRP A 240 14.47 -6.62 -14.20
C TRP A 240 13.98 -6.89 -15.61
N GLN A 241 14.91 -7.17 -16.51
CA GLN A 241 14.58 -7.67 -17.84
C GLN A 241 13.85 -9.01 -17.68
N LYS A 242 12.77 -9.19 -18.43
CA LYS A 242 12.26 -10.53 -18.73
C LYS A 242 13.40 -11.25 -19.49
N GLN A 243 13.83 -12.40 -19.00
CA GLN A 243 14.33 -13.42 -19.92
C GLN A 243 13.12 -14.00 -20.65
#